data_AF-A0A965PRE7-F1
#
_entry.id   AF-A0A965PRE7-F1
#
_cell.length_a   1.000
_cell.length_b   1.000
_cell.length_c   1.000
_cell.angle_alpha   90.00
_cell.angle_beta   90.00
_cell.angle_gamma   90.00
#
_symmetry.space_group_name_H-M   'P 1'
#
loop_
_entity.id
_entity.type
_entity.pdbx_description
1 polymer ?
#
loop_
_entity_poly.entity_id
_entity_poly.type
_entity_poly.pdbx_seq_one_letter_code
_entity_poly.pdbx_strand_id
1 'polypeptide(L)'
;MDKKKNNCYQCPHRRKVPGSAHSECALGEPLTLQFILRYAGGQVPTQHQDEQGNVLLKFDPHGVKNGWCLWPFNFDPTWVECYLPIEKKDV
;
A
#
# COMPACT_ATOMS: atom_id res chain seq x y z
N MET A 1 -18.37 0.64 -11.60
CA MET A 1 -18.03 1.87 -10.87
C MET A 1 -16.52 1.93 -10.77
N ASP A 2 -15.88 2.84 -11.51
CA ASP A 2 -14.45 3.05 -11.44
C ASP A 2 -14.10 3.55 -10.03
N LYS A 3 -13.50 2.69 -9.20
CA LYS A 3 -13.00 3.09 -7.88
C LYS A 3 -11.93 4.15 -8.11
N LYS A 4 -12.12 5.34 -7.51
CA LYS A 4 -11.13 6.42 -7.58
C LYS A 4 -9.86 6.00 -6.84
N LYS A 5 -8.71 6.09 -7.50
CA LYS A 5 -7.40 5.88 -6.86
C LYS A 5 -7.18 6.94 -5.78
N ASN A 6 -6.78 6.48 -4.59
CA ASN A 6 -6.41 7.35 -3.49
C ASN A 6 -5.07 8.04 -3.76
N ASN A 7 -4.98 9.32 -3.44
CA ASN A 7 -3.71 10.04 -3.44
C ASN A 7 -3.01 9.84 -2.09
N CYS A 8 -2.08 8.88 -2.02
CA CYS A 8 -1.38 8.58 -0.78
C CYS A 8 -0.62 9.79 -0.22
N TYR A 9 -0.09 10.70 -1.05
CA TYR A 9 0.61 11.89 -0.55
C TYR A 9 -0.28 12.82 0.28
N GLN A 10 -1.59 12.83 0.01
CA GLN A 10 -2.62 13.61 0.71
C GLN A 10 -3.44 12.76 1.69
N CYS A 11 -3.12 11.47 1.84
CA CYS A 11 -3.88 10.56 2.69
C CYS A 11 -3.58 10.85 4.18
N PRO A 12 -4.60 10.93 5.05
CA PRO A 12 -4.40 11.17 6.48
C PRO A 12 -3.68 10.01 7.20
N HIS A 13 -3.68 8.82 6.61
CA HIS A 13 -2.99 7.65 7.15
C HIS A 13 -1.55 7.49 6.63
N ARG A 14 -1.07 8.44 5.80
CA ARG A 14 0.32 8.45 5.36
C ARG A 14 1.21 9.00 6.46
N ARG A 15 2.23 8.23 6.83
CA ARG A 15 3.37 8.64 7.66
C ARG A 15 4.61 8.82 6.79
N LYS A 16 5.54 9.66 7.24
CA LYS A 16 6.86 9.82 6.62
C LYS A 16 7.82 8.83 7.24
N VAL A 17 8.69 8.23 6.41
CA VAL A 17 9.80 7.41 6.89
C VAL A 17 10.99 8.33 7.16
N PRO A 18 11.53 8.42 8.40
CA PRO A 18 12.68 9.29 8.70
C PRO A 18 13.87 9.01 7.78
N GLY A 19 14.44 10.05 7.19
CA GLY A 19 15.58 9.93 6.27
C GLY A 19 15.27 9.36 4.88
N SER A 20 14.00 9.15 4.54
CA SER A 20 13.57 8.65 3.23
C SER A 20 12.50 9.53 2.59
N ALA A 21 12.47 9.58 1.25
CA ALA A 21 11.39 10.22 0.50
C ALA A 21 10.11 9.34 0.46
N HIS A 22 10.23 8.08 0.85
CA HIS A 22 9.14 7.11 0.84
C HIS A 22 8.11 7.37 1.94
N SER A 23 7.00 6.64 1.81
CA SER A 23 5.82 6.71 2.65
C SER A 23 5.64 5.43 3.44
N GLU A 24 4.98 5.57 4.58
CA GLU A 24 4.49 4.47 5.40
C GLU A 24 2.96 4.62 5.54
N CYS A 25 2.23 3.50 5.57
CA CYS A 25 0.77 3.49 5.65
C CYS A 25 0.30 2.94 7.01
N ALA A 26 -0.31 3.81 7.83
CA ALA A 26 -0.82 3.43 9.15
C ALA A 26 -2.04 2.50 9.12
N LEU A 27 -2.81 2.47 8.01
CA LEU A 27 -3.89 1.50 7.82
C LEU A 27 -3.39 0.09 7.53
N GLY A 28 -2.09 -0.07 7.26
CA GLY A 28 -1.51 -1.35 6.90
C GLY A 28 -1.33 -2.32 8.06
N GLU A 29 -1.46 -1.87 9.31
CA GLU A 29 -1.20 -2.71 10.50
C GLU A 29 -1.96 -4.06 10.53
N PRO A 30 -3.26 -4.15 10.18
CA PRO A 30 -3.94 -5.45 10.13
C PRO A 30 -3.46 -6.34 8.96
N LEU A 31 -2.86 -5.73 7.92
CA LEU A 31 -2.39 -6.41 6.71
C LEU A 31 -0.88 -6.70 6.73
N THR A 32 -0.15 -6.10 7.67
CA THR A 32 1.30 -6.19 7.88
C THR A 32 1.82 -7.62 7.83
N LEU A 33 1.25 -8.52 8.63
CA LEU A 33 1.77 -9.89 8.74
C LEU A 33 1.58 -10.66 7.44
N GLN A 34 0.45 -10.50 6.76
CA GLN A 34 0.19 -11.15 5.47
C GLN A 34 1.18 -10.69 4.40
N PHE A 35 1.48 -9.39 4.36
CA PHE A 35 2.46 -8.84 3.43
C PHE A 35 3.86 -9.36 3.69
N ILE A 36 4.31 -9.39 4.95
CA ILE A 36 5.62 -9.92 5.34
C ILE A 36 5.75 -11.39 4.97
N LEU A 37 4.75 -12.22 5.30
CA LEU A 37 4.78 -13.65 5.02
C LEU A 37 4.86 -13.94 3.50
N ARG A 38 4.11 -13.19 2.68
CA ARG A 38 4.17 -13.34 1.21
C ARG A 38 5.55 -12.97 0.67
N TYR A 39 6.09 -11.83 1.10
CA TYR A 39 7.40 -11.37 0.67
C TYR A 39 8.52 -12.33 1.11
N ALA A 40 8.50 -12.79 2.36
CA ALA A 40 9.45 -13.76 2.90
C ALA A 40 9.35 -15.12 2.20
N GLY A 41 8.15 -15.51 1.76
CA GLY A 41 7.91 -16.70 0.94
C GLY A 41 8.32 -16.55 -0.53
N GLY A 42 8.96 -15.44 -0.92
CA GLY A 42 9.35 -15.17 -2.31
C GLY A 42 8.17 -14.88 -3.25
N GLN A 43 6.96 -14.71 -2.71
CA GLN A 43 5.81 -14.29 -3.50
C GLN A 43 5.85 -12.77 -3.64
N VAL A 44 5.93 -12.31 -4.89
CA VAL A 44 5.81 -10.89 -5.23
C VAL A 44 4.32 -10.56 -5.32
N PRO A 45 3.71 -9.89 -4.32
CA PRO A 45 2.31 -9.53 -4.42
C PRO A 45 2.15 -8.53 -5.56
N THR A 46 1.37 -8.87 -6.58
CA THR A 46 0.94 -7.94 -7.64
C THR A 46 -0.29 -7.16 -7.22
N GLN A 47 -1.12 -7.73 -6.35
CA GLN A 47 -2.31 -7.11 -5.81
C GLN A 47 -2.71 -7.69 -4.45
N HIS A 48 -3.49 -6.92 -3.69
CA HIS A 48 -4.22 -7.37 -2.50
C HIS A 48 -5.72 -7.15 -2.71
N GLN A 49 -6.52 -8.13 -2.31
CA GLN A 49 -7.98 -8.16 -2.46
C GLN A 49 -8.65 -8.26 -1.09
N ASP A 50 -9.86 -7.73 -0.97
CA ASP A 50 -10.75 -8.00 0.17
C ASP A 50 -11.35 -9.41 0.12
N GLU A 51 -12.14 -9.76 1.15
CA GLU A 51 -12.81 -11.06 1.26
C GLU A 51 -13.82 -11.31 0.12
N GLN A 52 -14.31 -10.24 -0.52
CA GLN A 52 -15.23 -10.28 -1.65
C GLN A 52 -14.49 -10.32 -3.00
N GLY A 53 -13.15 -10.34 -3.00
CA GLY A 53 -12.32 -10.41 -4.19
C GLY A 53 -12.07 -9.05 -4.87
N ASN A 54 -12.52 -7.94 -4.29
CA ASN A 54 -12.25 -6.62 -4.85
C ASN A 54 -10.79 -6.24 -4.63
N VAL A 55 -10.14 -5.76 -5.69
CA VAL A 55 -8.75 -5.26 -5.59
C VAL A 55 -8.72 -3.96 -4.79
N LEU A 56 -7.94 -3.97 -3.70
CA LEU A 56 -7.72 -2.81 -2.82
C LEU A 56 -6.35 -2.18 -3.02
N LEU A 57 -5.34 -2.99 -3.37
CA LEU A 57 -3.98 -2.53 -3.67
C LEU A 57 -3.50 -3.20 -4.94
N LYS A 58 -2.80 -2.45 -5.80
CA LYS A 58 -1.98 -3.00 -6.88
C LYS A 58 -0.56 -2.49 -6.75
N PHE A 59 0.39 -3.34 -7.08
CA PHE A 59 1.81 -3.08 -6.96
C PHE A 59 2.45 -3.20 -8.33
N ASP A 60 3.18 -2.15 -8.72
CA ASP A 60 3.92 -2.17 -9.97
C ASP A 60 5.11 -3.15 -9.85
N PRO A 61 5.23 -4.15 -10.75
CA PRO A 61 6.32 -5.13 -10.69
C PRO A 61 7.72 -4.50 -10.75
N HIS A 62 7.89 -3.37 -11.46
CA HIS A 62 9.15 -2.63 -11.50
C HIS A 62 9.48 -2.05 -10.13
N GLY A 63 8.49 -1.42 -9.47
CA GLY A 63 8.66 -0.88 -8.13
C GLY A 63 8.96 -1.96 -7.09
N VAL A 64 8.29 -3.11 -7.17
CA VAL A 64 8.56 -4.24 -6.25
C VAL A 64 9.95 -4.83 -6.47
N LYS A 65 10.35 -5.07 -7.73
CA LYS A 65 11.67 -5.62 -8.06
C LYS A 65 12.83 -4.76 -7.55
N ASN A 66 12.67 -3.44 -7.55
CA ASN A 66 13.69 -2.49 -7.07
C ASN A 66 13.57 -2.17 -5.57
N GLY A 67 12.63 -2.78 -4.84
CA GLY A 67 12.44 -2.54 -3.41
C GLY A 67 11.79 -1.18 -3.08
N TRP A 68 11.18 -0.51 -4.06
CA TRP A 68 10.52 0.79 -3.89
C TRP A 68 9.06 0.68 -3.48
N CYS A 69 8.56 -0.54 -3.30
CA CYS A 69 7.14 -0.83 -3.12
C CYS A 69 6.91 -1.74 -1.91
N LEU A 70 7.68 -1.56 -0.83
CA LEU A 70 7.52 -2.32 0.41
C LEU A 70 6.36 -1.75 1.25
N TRP A 71 5.15 -1.87 0.73
CA TRP A 71 3.94 -1.50 1.47
C TRP A 71 3.67 -2.52 2.60
N PRO A 72 3.27 -2.09 3.81
CA PRO A 72 2.94 -0.73 4.21
C PRO A 72 4.10 0.11 4.78
N PHE A 73 5.31 -0.44 4.90
CA PHE A 73 6.39 0.17 5.72
C PHE A 73 7.20 1.25 5.02
N ASN A 74 7.55 1.03 3.76
CA ASN A 74 8.53 1.85 3.06
C ASN A 74 8.30 1.75 1.54
N PHE A 75 7.36 2.55 1.04
CA PHE A 75 7.00 2.53 -0.37
C PHE A 75 6.91 3.93 -0.96
N ASP A 76 7.25 4.06 -2.24
CA ASP A 76 6.91 5.23 -3.03
C ASP A 76 5.47 5.07 -3.56
N PRO A 77 4.54 6.01 -3.24
CA PRO A 77 3.18 6.02 -3.78
C PRO A 77 3.06 5.92 -5.31
N THR A 78 4.10 6.26 -6.05
CA THR A 78 4.15 6.12 -7.51
C THR A 78 3.96 4.67 -7.94
N TRP A 79 4.49 3.71 -7.17
CA TRP A 79 4.46 2.28 -7.49
C TRP A 79 3.28 1.51 -6.87
N VAL A 80 2.36 2.22 -6.18
CA VAL A 80 1.21 1.62 -5.50
C VAL A 80 -0.08 2.28 -5.98
N GLU A 81 -1.02 1.49 -6.48
CA GLU A 81 -2.41 1.93 -6.62
C GLU A 81 -3.19 1.54 -5.37
N CYS A 82 -3.71 2.54 -4.65
CA CYS A 82 -4.46 2.34 -3.42
C CYS A 82 -5.93 2.68 -3.61
N TYR A 83 -6.79 1.74 -3.20
CA TYR A 83 -8.26 1.84 -3.21
C TYR A 83 -8.84 1.45 -1.84
N LEU A 84 -8.02 1.48 -0.79
CA LEU A 84 -8.47 1.24 0.58
C LEU A 84 -9.58 2.23 0.96
N PRO A 85 -10.59 1.79 1.73
CA PRO A 85 -11.59 2.68 2.27
C PRO A 85 -10.90 3.60 3.29
N ILE A 86 -10.73 4.87 2.91
CA ILE A 86 -10.24 5.92 3.82
C ILE A 86 -11.47 6.53 4.47
N GLU A 87 -11.68 6.25 5.75
CA GLU A 87 -12.63 7.03 6.53
C GLU A 87 -12.10 8.47 6.59
N LYS A 88 -12.90 9.44 6.09
CA LYS A 88 -12.59 10.83 6.35
C LYS A 88 -12.75 11.02 7.85
N LYS A 89 -11.70 11.49 8.53
CA LYS A 89 -11.92 12.17 9.81
C LYS A 89 -12.71 13.43 9.49
N ASP A 90 -14.00 13.41 9.82
CA ASP A 90 -14.77 14.64 9.91
C ASP A 90 -14.04 15.55 10.91
N VAL A 91 -13.65 16.73 10.43
CA VAL A 91 -12.99 17.79 11.21
C VAL A 91 -14.02 18.48 12.09
#